data_AF-A0A261CAC2-F1
#
_entry.id   AF-A0A261CAC2-F1
#
_cell.length_a   1.000
_cell.length_b   1.000
_cell.length_c   1.000
_cell.angle_alpha   90.00
_cell.angle_beta   90.00
_cell.angle_gamma   90.00
#
_symmetry.space_group_name_H-M   'P 1'
#
loop_
_entity.id
_entity.type
_entity.pdbx_description
1 polymer ?
#
loop_
_entity_poly.entity_id
_entity_poly.type
_entity_poly.pdbx_seq_one_letter_code
_entity_poly.pdbx_strand_id
1 'polypeptide(L)'
;MGSLIGLGCFQVLFYGISLVCGILTYKNNMKLLKLAQLSKNLYKTQMQLLRAIVMQAITPLIFVYIPPAIIITGSMAGIYVGELGHFVVMSISMYPPLDSLVFLLSIRDYRNALFCNTKTDSLRRAIPKS
;
A
#
# COMPACT_ATOMS: atom_id res chain seq x y z
N MET A 1 6.45 31.56 11.58
CA MET A 1 5.54 31.71 10.43
C MET A 1 6.16 31.24 9.11
N GLY A 2 7.25 31.84 8.63
CA GLY A 2 7.84 31.49 7.31
C GLY A 2 8.24 30.02 7.12
N SER A 3 8.81 29.38 8.15
CA SER A 3 9.20 27.96 8.09
C SER A 3 8.00 27.00 7.98
N LEU A 4 6.86 27.33 8.60
CA LEU A 4 5.63 26.54 8.51
C LEU A 4 5.06 26.57 7.08
N ILE A 5 5.06 27.74 6.46
CA ILE A 5 4.61 27.93 5.07
C ILE A 5 5.56 27.21 4.10
N GLY A 6 6.87 27.27 4.34
CA GLY A 6 7.87 26.56 3.54
C GLY A 6 7.71 25.04 3.59
N LEU A 7 7.54 24.47 4.79
CA LEU A 7 7.33 23.03 4.96
C LEU A 7 5.99 22.57 4.37
N GLY A 8 4.91 23.33 4.58
CA GLY A 8 3.62 23.03 3.95
C GLY A 8 3.69 23.04 2.42
N CYS A 9 4.36 24.04 1.84
CA CYS A 9 4.56 24.14 0.40
C CYS A 9 5.38 22.95 -0.14
N PHE A 10 6.50 22.63 0.50
CA PHE A 10 7.33 21.48 0.15
C PHE A 10 6.54 20.16 0.20
N GLN A 11 5.74 19.97 1.24
CA GLN A 11 4.95 18.77 1.43
C GLN A 11 3.88 18.59 0.33
N VAL A 12 3.16 19.67 0.01
CA VAL A 12 2.14 19.67 -1.05
C VAL A 12 2.78 19.42 -2.42
N LEU A 13 3.92 20.04 -2.71
CA LEU A 13 4.65 19.81 -3.96
C LEU A 13 5.12 18.35 -4.07
N PHE A 14 5.72 17.80 -3.01
CA PHE A 14 6.22 16.44 -3.00
C PHE A 14 5.10 15.40 -3.21
N TYR A 15 4.00 15.50 -2.47
CA TYR A 15 2.85 14.60 -2.66
C TYR A 15 2.16 14.82 -4.00
N GLY A 16 2.05 16.06 -4.46
CA GLY A 16 1.47 16.40 -5.76
C GLY A 16 2.23 15.76 -6.91
N ILE A 17 3.55 15.91 -6.94
CA ILE A 17 4.42 15.30 -7.96
C ILE A 17 4.33 13.77 -7.89
N SER A 18 4.37 13.20 -6.68
CA SER A 18 4.26 11.75 -6.48
C SER A 18 2.93 11.20 -7.02
N LEU A 19 1.81 11.88 -6.75
CA LEU A 19 0.48 11.51 -7.27
C LEU A 19 0.41 11.61 -8.79
N VAL A 20 0.90 12.71 -9.38
CA VAL A 20 0.89 12.89 -10.84
C VAL A 20 1.73 11.79 -11.51
N CYS A 21 2.93 11.53 -10.98
CA CYS A 21 3.81 10.47 -11.48
C CYS A 21 3.15 9.09 -11.33
N GLY A 22 2.51 8.80 -10.20
CA GLY A 22 1.80 7.55 -9.95
C GLY A 22 0.63 7.35 -10.92
N ILE A 23 -0.19 8.38 -11.14
CA ILE A 23 -1.33 8.32 -12.08
C ILE A 23 -0.82 8.15 -13.52
N LEU A 24 0.21 8.89 -13.93
CA LEU A 24 0.79 8.78 -15.26
C LEU A 24 1.36 7.37 -15.49
N THR A 25 2.10 6.85 -14.52
CA THR A 25 2.68 5.51 -14.53
C THR A 25 1.58 4.44 -14.63
N TYR A 26 0.52 4.54 -13.83
CA TYR A 26 -0.61 3.61 -13.88
C TYR A 26 -1.29 3.62 -15.26
N LYS A 27 -1.56 4.82 -15.81
CA LYS A 27 -2.17 4.97 -17.14
C LYS A 27 -1.26 4.41 -18.24
N ASN A 28 0.05 4.64 -18.15
CA ASN A 28 1.01 4.15 -19.13
C ASN A 28 1.14 2.62 -19.08
N ASN A 29 1.27 2.04 -17.89
CA ASN A 29 1.31 0.59 -17.72
C ASN A 29 0.03 -0.09 -18.21
N MET A 30 -1.14 0.51 -17.95
CA MET A 30 -2.41 -0.03 -18.46
C MET A 30 -2.50 0.02 -19.99
N LYS A 31 -1.93 1.05 -20.65
CA LYS A 31 -1.83 1.10 -22.11
C LYS A 31 -0.87 0.04 -22.64
N LEU A 32 0.33 -0.06 -22.08
CA LEU A 32 1.34 -1.06 -22.47
C LEU A 32 0.79 -2.48 -22.33
N LEU A 33 0.09 -2.78 -21.24
CA LEU A 33 -0.50 -4.10 -21.00
C LEU A 33 -1.57 -4.46 -22.04
N LYS A 34 -2.32 -3.49 -22.55
CA LYS A 34 -3.29 -3.69 -23.64
C LYS A 34 -2.61 -3.95 -24.99
N LEU A 35 -1.45 -3.32 -25.23
CA LEU A 35 -0.69 -3.46 -26.47
C LEU A 35 0.17 -4.73 -26.52
N ALA A 36 0.60 -5.24 -25.37
CA ALA A 36 1.57 -6.34 -25.25
C ALA A 36 1.08 -7.71 -25.78
N GLN A 37 -0.10 -7.81 -26.42
CA GLN A 37 -0.70 -9.05 -26.96
C GLN A 37 -0.54 -10.27 -26.02
N LEU A 38 -0.72 -10.06 -24.71
CA LEU A 38 -0.49 -11.12 -23.74
C LEU A 38 -1.58 -12.19 -23.78
N SER A 39 -1.22 -13.40 -23.38
CA SER A 39 -2.20 -14.46 -23.15
C SER A 39 -3.20 -14.03 -22.07
N LYS A 40 -4.45 -14.52 -22.16
CA LYS A 40 -5.55 -14.15 -21.25
C LYS A 40 -5.19 -14.34 -19.77
N ASN A 41 -4.36 -15.33 -19.45
CA ASN A 41 -3.94 -15.64 -18.09
C ASN A 41 -2.84 -14.69 -17.58
N LEU A 42 -1.83 -14.40 -18.42
CA LEU A 42 -0.79 -13.42 -18.08
C LEU A 42 -1.38 -12.03 -17.89
N TYR A 43 -2.28 -11.61 -18.78
CA TYR A 43 -2.96 -10.31 -18.67
C TYR A 43 -3.69 -10.14 -17.33
N LYS A 44 -4.46 -11.15 -16.91
CA LYS A 44 -5.17 -11.13 -15.62
C LYS A 44 -4.21 -11.03 -14.43
N THR A 45 -3.09 -11.75 -14.47
CA THR A 45 -2.09 -11.75 -13.40
C THR A 45 -1.39 -10.40 -13.30
N GLN A 46 -0.94 -9.86 -14.43
CA GLN A 46 -0.29 -8.54 -14.49
C GLN A 46 -1.21 -7.42 -14.04
N MET A 47 -2.50 -7.47 -14.40
CA MET A 47 -3.49 -6.49 -13.93
C MET A 47 -3.70 -6.57 -12.41
N GLN A 48 -3.72 -7.79 -11.85
CA GLN A 48 -3.82 -7.96 -10.39
C GLN A 48 -2.58 -7.41 -9.67
N LEU A 49 -1.39 -7.66 -10.22
CA LEU A 49 -0.14 -7.15 -9.67
C LEU A 49 -0.10 -5.62 -9.73
N LEU A 50 -0.45 -5.02 -10.87
CA LEU A 50 -0.52 -3.56 -11.01
C LEU A 50 -1.50 -2.95 -9.99
N ARG A 51 -2.66 -3.56 -9.80
CA ARG A 51 -3.64 -3.12 -8.79
C ARG A 51 -3.09 -3.28 -7.37
N ALA A 52 -2.41 -4.38 -7.07
CA ALA A 52 -1.79 -4.60 -5.76
C ALA A 52 -0.73 -3.54 -5.46
N ILE A 53 0.13 -3.22 -6.44
CA ILE A 53 1.16 -2.17 -6.30
C ILE A 53 0.52 -0.80 -6.05
N VAL A 54 -0.61 -0.47 -6.70
CA VAL A 54 -1.34 0.77 -6.42
C VAL A 54 -1.87 0.80 -4.99
N MET A 55 -2.46 -0.30 -4.51
CA MET A 55 -2.95 -0.41 -3.12
C MET A 55 -1.80 -0.32 -2.11
N GLN A 56 -0.67 -0.95 -2.42
CA GLN A 56 0.55 -0.87 -1.60
C GLN A 56 1.12 0.53 -1.59
N ALA A 57 1.12 1.28 -2.69
CA ALA A 57 1.63 2.65 -2.71
C ALA A 57 0.76 3.62 -1.88
N ILE A 58 -0.56 3.37 -1.82
CA ILE A 58 -1.50 4.16 -1.02
C ILE A 58 -1.35 3.88 0.48
N THR A 59 -0.98 2.66 0.85
CA THR A 59 -0.87 2.23 2.27
C THR A 59 0.12 3.08 3.09
N PRO A 60 1.40 3.24 2.71
CA PRO A 60 2.33 4.09 3.43
C PRO A 60 1.93 5.57 3.33
N LEU A 61 1.34 6.02 2.21
CA LEU A 61 0.83 7.40 2.08
C LEU A 61 -0.16 7.75 3.20
N ILE A 62 -0.95 6.80 3.67
CA ILE A 62 -1.88 7.00 4.78
C ILE A 62 -1.18 6.79 6.13
N PHE A 63 -0.52 5.65 6.32
CA PHE A 63 -0.03 5.22 7.64
C PHE A 63 1.29 5.86 8.08
N VAL A 64 2.16 6.18 7.14
CA VAL A 64 3.54 6.63 7.41
C VAL A 64 3.71 8.11 7.13
N TYR A 65 2.97 8.65 6.18
CA TYR A 65 3.16 10.02 5.68
C TYR A 65 2.25 11.06 6.35
N ILE A 66 0.98 10.72 6.61
CA ILE A 66 0.03 11.64 7.29
C ILE A 66 0.40 11.88 8.76
N PRO A 67 0.70 10.86 9.60
CA PRO A 67 0.87 11.09 11.04
C PRO A 67 2.07 11.97 11.39
N PRO A 68 3.28 11.79 10.78
CA PRO A 68 4.39 12.71 11.00
C PRO A 68 4.13 14.12 10.46
N ALA A 69 3.41 14.26 9.34
CA ALA A 69 3.07 15.57 8.80
C ALA A 69 2.24 16.39 9.82
N ILE A 70 1.25 15.75 10.45
CA ILE A 70 0.44 16.37 11.52
C ILE A 70 1.31 16.76 12.71
N ILE A 71 2.21 15.89 13.16
CA ILE A 71 3.10 16.21 14.29
C ILE A 71 4.05 17.36 13.93
N ILE A 72 4.70 17.33 12.78
CA ILE A 72 5.66 18.37 12.39
C ILE A 72 4.95 19.72 12.28
N THR A 73 3.80 19.77 11.60
CA THR A 73 3.01 21.01 11.49
C THR A 73 2.48 21.47 12.85
N GLY A 74 1.97 20.56 13.69
CA GLY A 74 1.47 20.88 15.04
C GLY A 74 2.57 21.37 15.99
N SER A 75 3.73 20.72 15.99
CA SER A 75 4.89 21.08 16.82
C SER A 75 5.37 22.49 16.48
N MET A 76 5.39 22.82 15.18
CA MET A 76 5.77 24.15 14.69
C MET A 76 4.72 25.23 14.97
N ALA A 77 3.46 24.86 15.16
CA ALA A 77 2.40 25.75 15.60
C ALA A 77 2.43 26.00 17.12
N GLY A 78 3.38 25.39 17.85
CA GLY A 78 3.49 25.50 19.30
C GLY A 78 2.54 24.58 20.08
N ILE A 79 1.91 23.61 19.41
CA ILE A 79 1.06 22.61 20.04
C ILE A 79 1.96 21.53 20.64
N TYR A 80 1.72 21.15 21.90
CA TYR A 80 2.39 20.01 22.51
C TYR A 80 1.81 18.70 21.97
N VAL A 81 2.62 17.91 21.27
CA VAL A 81 2.20 16.72 20.50
C VAL A 81 2.78 15.42 21.07
N GLY A 82 3.19 15.42 22.35
CA GLY A 82 3.95 14.32 22.98
C GLY A 82 3.29 12.94 22.86
N GLU A 83 2.03 12.81 23.27
CA GLU A 83 1.28 11.55 23.21
C GLU A 83 1.01 11.05 21.79
N LEU A 84 0.81 11.99 20.85
CA LEU A 84 0.64 11.67 19.43
C LEU A 84 1.94 11.10 18.83
N GLY A 85 3.11 11.45 19.37
CA GLY A 85 4.39 10.88 18.97
C GLY A 85 4.42 9.35 19.10
N HIS A 86 3.84 8.82 20.17
CA HIS A 86 3.73 7.37 20.39
C HIS A 86 2.84 6.71 19.33
N PHE A 87 1.73 7.35 18.97
CA PHE A 87 0.84 6.88 17.91
C PHE A 87 1.53 6.86 16.54
N VAL A 88 2.37 7.85 16.23
CA VAL A 88 3.15 7.88 14.98
C VAL A 88 4.14 6.73 14.94
N VAL A 89 4.92 6.52 16.00
CA VAL A 89 5.90 5.43 16.06
C VAL A 89 5.21 4.05 15.96
N MET A 90 4.05 3.88 16.61
CA MET A 90 3.24 2.67 16.48
C MET A 90 2.76 2.45 15.04
N SER A 91 2.23 3.50 14.40
CA SER A 91 1.74 3.45 13.01
C SER A 91 2.84 3.07 12.02
N ILE A 92 4.04 3.66 12.19
CA ILE A 92 5.22 3.32 11.38
C ILE A 92 5.67 1.88 11.68
N SER A 93 5.66 1.43 12.92
CA SER A 93 6.07 0.06 13.25
C SER A 93 5.10 -0.99 12.71
N MET A 94 3.81 -0.67 12.58
CA MET A 94 2.79 -1.55 12.02
C MET A 94 2.71 -1.53 10.48
N TYR A 95 3.29 -0.52 9.79
CA TYR A 95 3.18 -0.46 8.33
C TYR A 95 3.74 -1.71 7.63
N PRO A 96 4.94 -2.25 7.98
CA PRO A 96 5.53 -3.36 7.23
C PRO A 96 4.67 -4.64 7.22
N PRO A 97 4.14 -5.11 8.36
CA PRO A 97 3.27 -6.28 8.36
C PRO A 97 1.94 -6.00 7.66
N LEU A 98 1.36 -4.79 7.81
CA LEU A 98 0.12 -4.42 7.13
C LEU A 98 0.27 -4.35 5.61
N ASP A 99 1.35 -3.77 5.10
CA ASP A 99 1.63 -3.70 3.66
C ASP A 99 1.76 -5.11 3.05
N SER A 100 2.49 -5.99 3.75
CA SER A 100 2.63 -7.40 3.37
C SER A 100 1.28 -8.12 3.34
N LEU A 101 0.41 -7.85 4.31
CA LEU A 101 -0.94 -8.42 4.38
C LEU A 101 -1.83 -7.91 3.25
N VAL A 102 -1.84 -6.61 2.97
CA VAL A 102 -2.60 -5.99 1.89
C VAL A 102 -2.16 -6.54 0.53
N PHE A 103 -0.84 -6.70 0.31
CA PHE A 103 -0.30 -7.31 -0.90
C PHE A 103 -0.79 -8.75 -1.10
N LEU A 104 -0.62 -9.59 -0.07
CA LEU A 104 -1.02 -11.00 -0.11
C LEU A 104 -2.52 -11.16 -0.31
N LEU A 105 -3.34 -10.28 0.29
CA LEU A 105 -4.79 -10.28 0.14
C LEU A 105 -5.28 -9.63 -1.17
N SER A 106 -4.48 -8.79 -1.81
CA SER A 106 -4.89 -8.13 -3.05
C SER A 106 -4.76 -9.06 -4.27
N ILE A 107 -3.82 -10.01 -4.24
CA ILE A 107 -3.58 -10.94 -5.36
C ILE A 107 -4.41 -12.22 -5.15
N ARG A 108 -5.29 -12.54 -6.10
CA ARG A 108 -6.21 -13.68 -5.97
C ARG A 108 -5.50 -15.01 -5.95
N ASP A 109 -4.42 -15.16 -6.71
CA ASP A 109 -3.68 -16.41 -6.77
C ASP A 109 -2.99 -16.74 -5.43
N TYR A 110 -2.45 -15.72 -4.75
CA TYR A 110 -1.89 -15.86 -3.40
C TYR A 110 -2.98 -16.18 -2.37
N ARG A 111 -4.11 -15.47 -2.39
CA ARG A 111 -5.25 -15.80 -1.53
C ARG A 111 -5.74 -17.22 -1.75
N ASN A 112 -5.89 -17.62 -3.01
CA ASN A 112 -6.37 -18.95 -3.31
C ASN A 112 -5.37 -20.01 -2.87
N ALA A 113 -4.06 -19.79 -3.01
CA ALA A 113 -3.05 -20.69 -2.45
C ALA A 113 -3.16 -20.81 -0.92
N LEU A 114 -3.31 -19.68 -0.19
CA LEU A 114 -3.47 -19.66 1.26
C LEU A 114 -4.74 -20.38 1.74
N PHE A 115 -5.89 -20.10 1.12
CA PHE A 115 -7.18 -20.64 1.56
C PHE A 115 -7.51 -22.02 0.95
N CYS A 116 -6.97 -22.37 -0.22
CA CYS A 116 -7.26 -23.63 -0.90
C CYS A 116 -6.33 -24.77 -0.43
N ASN A 117 -5.05 -24.51 -0.12
CA ASN A 117 -4.22 -25.52 0.55
C ASN A 117 -4.81 -25.90 1.92
N THR A 118 -5.43 -24.95 2.62
CA THR A 118 -6.12 -25.22 3.89
C THR A 118 -7.29 -26.21 3.72
N LYS A 119 -8.02 -26.17 2.60
CA LYS A 119 -9.11 -27.11 2.30
C LYS A 119 -8.62 -28.49 1.89
N THR A 120 -7.55 -28.56 1.11
CA THR A 120 -6.95 -29.85 0.72
C THR A 120 -6.26 -30.54 1.90
N ASP A 121 -5.63 -29.81 2.82
CA ASP A 121 -5.04 -30.38 4.05
C ASP A 121 -6.07 -30.83 5.08
N SER A 122 -7.23 -30.19 5.13
CA SER A 122 -8.34 -30.62 6.00
C SER A 122 -9.08 -31.83 5.42
N LEU A 123 -9.25 -31.91 4.10
CA LEU A 123 -9.78 -33.11 3.41
C LEU A 123 -8.80 -34.29 3.43
N ARG A 124 -7.49 -34.05 3.29
CA ARG A 124 -6.45 -35.09 3.38
C ARG A 124 -6.29 -35.65 4.79
N ARG A 125 -6.58 -34.88 5.84
CA ARG A 125 -6.65 -35.36 7.23
C ARG A 125 -7.98 -36.01 7.59
N ALA A 126 -9.07 -35.71 6.88
CA ALA A 126 -10.40 -36.30 7.12
C ALA A 126 -10.62 -37.66 6.43
N ILE A 127 -9.74 -38.06 5.51
CA ILE A 127 -9.76 -39.41 4.91
C ILE A 127 -8.87 -40.32 5.77
N PRO A 128 -9.43 -41.24 6.59
CA PRO A 128 -8.62 -42.30 7.19
C PRO A 128 -8.03 -43.13 6.05
N LYS A 129 -6.72 -43.32 6.05
CA LYS A 129 -6.08 -44.32 5.20
C LYS A 129 -6.65 -45.69 5.58
N SER A 130 -7.54 -46.22 4.75
CA SER A 130 -7.93 -47.63 4.71
C SER A 130 -7.20 -48.32 3.58
#